data_AF-A0A6C0I900-F1
#
_entry.id   AF-A0A6C0I900-F1
#
_cell.length_a   1.000
_cell.length_b   1.000
_cell.length_c   1.000
_cell.angle_alpha   90.00
_cell.angle_beta   90.00
_cell.angle_gamma   90.00
#
_symmetry.space_group_name_H-M   'P 1'
#
loop_
_entity.id
_entity.type
_entity.pdbx_description
1 polymer ?
#
loop_
_entity_poly.entity_id
_entity_poly.type
_entity_poly.pdbx_seq_one_letter_code
_entity_poly.pdbx_strand_id
1 'polypeptide(L)'
;MPPKTKKSSKSPKSKPLSKTLKSMSPIPGSLGGPGGIDNATATSIKSTTLLFAILIGSIALVINVYAIIWIYKLESIDCKCSNSWMRLYIKYYLHVLIPVMSISLLINIYLFFNNMTYRDITSDLFRLYRLFAGLVNFLGFINIIISIIFINKLKEINCECSEDIKREVYFIYNIILASIISLIILFALMSIPLALSTAR
;
A
#
# COMPACT_ATOMS: atom_id res chain seq x y z
N MET A 1 50.18 60.55 58.69
CA MET A 1 50.83 59.71 57.64
C MET A 1 49.97 58.47 57.40
N PRO A 2 49.70 58.11 56.13
CA PRO A 2 48.91 56.92 55.69
C PRO A 2 49.82 55.67 55.61
N PRO A 3 49.46 54.52 54.97
CA PRO A 3 48.21 53.74 54.80
C PRO A 3 48.40 52.23 55.23
N LYS A 4 47.38 51.33 55.24
CA LYS A 4 47.11 50.27 54.21
C LYS A 4 46.03 49.30 54.75
N THR A 5 44.80 49.26 54.21
CA THR A 5 44.22 48.35 53.18
C THR A 5 44.03 46.84 53.50
N LYS A 6 42.74 46.46 53.65
CA LYS A 6 41.96 45.33 53.07
C LYS A 6 42.58 43.92 52.94
N LYS A 7 41.90 42.90 53.47
CA LYS A 7 40.99 41.97 52.73
C LYS A 7 40.37 40.90 53.64
N SER A 8 39.04 40.81 53.61
CA SER A 8 38.24 39.73 54.19
C SER A 8 37.56 38.94 53.07
N SER A 9 37.40 37.64 53.31
CA SER A 9 36.41 36.73 52.74
C SER A 9 36.69 36.14 51.34
N LYS A 10 36.72 34.80 51.21
CA LYS A 10 35.56 33.94 50.93
C LYS A 10 36.02 32.58 50.39
N SER A 11 35.45 31.51 50.96
CA SER A 11 35.42 30.18 50.36
C SER A 11 34.69 30.21 49.02
N PRO A 12 35.08 29.39 48.03
CA PRO A 12 34.35 29.32 46.77
C PRO A 12 33.07 28.50 46.99
N LYS A 13 31.93 29.20 47.05
CA LYS A 13 30.60 28.58 46.94
C LYS A 13 30.45 27.96 45.55
N SER A 14 30.25 26.64 45.50
CA SER A 14 29.77 25.93 44.33
C SER A 14 28.45 26.54 43.86
N LYS A 15 28.41 27.01 42.61
CA LYS A 15 27.19 27.50 41.98
C LYS A 15 26.31 26.31 41.60
N PRO A 16 24.97 26.38 41.78
CA PRO A 16 24.08 25.28 41.41
C PRO A 16 24.05 25.10 39.89
N LEU A 17 24.21 23.83 39.48
CA LEU A 17 24.23 23.33 38.10
C LEU A 17 23.04 23.82 37.23
N SER A 18 21.94 24.22 37.87
CA SER A 18 20.74 24.75 37.23
C SER A 18 20.91 26.13 36.57
N LYS A 19 21.93 26.92 36.98
CA LYS A 19 22.21 28.22 36.34
C LYS A 19 23.11 28.11 35.11
N THR A 20 23.89 27.03 34.96
CA THR A 20 24.69 26.76 33.74
C THR A 20 23.82 26.15 32.63
N LEU A 21 22.78 25.40 32.99
CA LEU A 21 21.82 24.81 32.05
C LEU A 21 20.89 25.85 31.39
N LYS A 22 20.63 26.99 32.04
CA LYS A 22 19.77 28.05 31.49
C LYS A 22 20.49 29.06 30.60
N SER A 23 21.83 29.05 30.54
CA SER A 23 22.60 29.92 29.64
C SER A 23 22.96 29.25 28.31
N MET A 24 22.47 28.02 28.05
CA MET A 24 22.51 27.43 26.73
C MET A 24 21.21 27.76 26.02
N SER A 25 21.18 28.90 25.34
CA SER A 25 20.20 29.16 24.30
C SER A 25 20.25 28.03 23.25
N PRO A 26 19.13 27.70 22.58
CA PRO A 26 19.15 26.70 21.54
C PRO A 26 20.01 27.19 20.38
N ILE A 27 21.00 26.39 19.98
CA ILE A 27 21.72 26.59 18.72
C ILE A 27 20.72 26.29 17.60
N PRO A 28 20.44 27.23 16.67
CA PRO A 28 19.69 26.91 15.46
C PRO A 28 20.56 25.97 14.62
N GLY A 29 20.11 24.73 14.40
CA GLY A 29 20.75 23.79 13.47
C GLY A 29 21.70 22.74 14.06
N SER A 30 21.41 22.15 15.22
CA SER A 30 22.14 20.95 15.67
C SER A 30 21.67 19.68 14.92
N LEU A 31 22.26 19.47 13.74
CA LEU A 31 22.39 18.17 13.08
C LEU A 31 23.14 17.20 14.02
N GLY A 32 22.59 16.00 14.32
CA GLY A 32 23.41 14.95 14.94
C GLY A 32 22.76 13.87 15.81
N GLY A 33 21.43 13.67 15.78
CA GLY A 33 20.78 12.54 16.48
C GLY A 33 20.10 11.57 15.48
N PRO A 34 20.31 10.25 15.56
CA PRO A 34 19.82 9.32 14.55
C PRO A 34 18.29 9.15 14.68
N GLY A 35 17.55 9.59 13.66
CA GLY A 35 16.12 9.29 13.51
C GLY A 35 15.17 10.49 13.44
N GLY A 36 15.67 11.73 13.41
CA GLY A 36 14.83 12.90 13.13
C GLY A 36 14.41 12.95 11.66
N ILE A 37 13.34 12.25 11.30
CA ILE A 37 12.65 12.47 10.03
C ILE A 37 11.99 13.84 10.15
N ASP A 38 12.53 14.82 9.43
CA ASP A 38 11.90 16.12 9.29
C ASP A 38 10.43 15.95 8.87
N ASN A 39 9.51 16.72 9.46
CA ASN A 39 8.09 16.66 9.08
C ASN A 39 7.89 16.87 7.56
N ALA A 40 8.83 17.54 6.88
CA ALA A 40 8.89 17.70 5.43
C ALA A 40 9.22 16.40 4.66
N THR A 41 10.09 15.53 5.19
CA THR A 41 10.33 14.20 4.59
C THR A 41 9.15 13.27 4.83
N ALA A 42 8.48 13.35 5.98
CA ALA A 42 7.28 12.56 6.27
C ALA A 42 6.06 12.94 5.39
N THR A 43 5.83 14.23 5.10
CA THR A 43 4.78 14.66 4.15
C THR A 43 5.12 14.29 2.70
N SER A 44 6.40 14.40 2.32
CA SER A 44 6.88 14.02 0.98
C SER A 44 6.70 12.52 0.69
N ILE A 45 7.02 11.64 1.65
CA ILE A 45 6.87 10.19 1.50
C ILE A 45 5.38 9.79 1.39
N LYS A 46 4.50 10.40 2.19
CA LYS A 46 3.04 10.13 2.16
C LYS A 46 2.41 10.47 0.81
N SER A 47 2.74 11.64 0.26
CA SER A 47 2.24 12.08 -1.05
C SER A 47 2.72 11.16 -2.18
N THR A 48 3.99 10.72 -2.11
CA THR A 48 4.58 9.82 -3.10
C THR A 48 3.89 8.44 -3.11
N THR A 49 3.61 7.85 -1.94
CA THR A 49 2.92 6.55 -1.87
C THR A 49 1.51 6.60 -2.48
N LEU A 50 0.75 7.66 -2.21
CA LEU A 50 -0.59 7.83 -2.78
C LEU A 50 -0.54 7.98 -4.31
N LEU A 51 0.44 8.73 -4.83
CA LEU A 51 0.62 8.91 -6.26
C LEU A 51 0.90 7.57 -6.96
N PHE A 52 1.81 6.75 -6.41
CA PHE A 52 2.04 5.39 -6.92
C PHE A 52 0.78 4.52 -6.88
N ALA A 53 0.01 4.59 -5.79
CA ALA A 53 -1.24 3.83 -5.66
C ALA A 53 -2.27 4.24 -6.72
N ILE A 54 -2.37 5.53 -7.05
CA ILE A 54 -3.27 6.03 -8.10
C ILE A 54 -2.83 5.51 -9.48
N LEU A 55 -1.54 5.60 -9.80
CA LEU A 55 -1.01 5.13 -11.08
C LEU A 55 -1.20 3.62 -11.26
N ILE A 56 -0.76 2.82 -10.29
CA ILE A 56 -0.90 1.35 -10.35
C ILE A 56 -2.38 0.95 -10.34
N GLY A 57 -3.20 1.61 -9.52
CA GLY A 57 -4.63 1.36 -9.41
C GLY A 57 -5.37 1.64 -10.72
N SER A 58 -5.03 2.73 -11.43
CA SER A 58 -5.64 3.06 -12.72
C SER A 58 -5.29 2.03 -13.81
N ILE A 59 -4.03 1.60 -13.91
CA ILE A 59 -3.59 0.56 -14.84
C ILE A 59 -4.33 -0.75 -14.54
N ALA A 60 -4.37 -1.15 -13.27
CA ALA A 60 -5.07 -2.36 -12.85
C ALA A 60 -6.57 -2.32 -13.17
N LEU A 61 -7.22 -1.16 -12.97
CA LEU A 61 -8.63 -0.97 -13.32
C LEU A 61 -8.88 -1.16 -14.82
N VAL A 62 -8.06 -0.57 -15.67
CA VAL A 62 -8.16 -0.71 -17.14
C VAL A 62 -8.04 -2.17 -17.57
N ILE A 63 -7.08 -2.91 -17.00
CA ILE A 63 -6.90 -4.34 -17.32
C ILE A 63 -8.15 -5.15 -16.92
N ASN A 64 -8.71 -4.91 -15.73
CA ASN A 64 -9.91 -5.62 -15.28
C ASN A 64 -11.15 -5.27 -16.12
N VAL A 65 -11.26 -4.03 -16.61
CA VAL A 65 -12.31 -3.62 -17.56
C VAL A 65 -12.15 -4.33 -18.90
N TYR A 66 -10.93 -4.44 -19.45
CA TYR A 66 -10.73 -5.20 -20.67
C TYR A 66 -10.99 -6.70 -20.49
N ALA A 67 -10.68 -7.26 -19.32
CA ALA A 67 -10.98 -8.64 -18.98
C ALA A 67 -12.49 -8.90 -18.99
N ILE A 68 -13.30 -8.02 -18.39
CA ILE A 68 -14.76 -8.23 -18.37
C ILE A 68 -15.38 -8.11 -19.77
N ILE A 69 -14.89 -7.16 -20.59
CA ILE A 69 -15.32 -7.01 -21.98
C ILE A 69 -14.99 -8.27 -22.79
N TRP A 70 -13.82 -8.87 -22.57
CA TRP A 70 -13.44 -10.13 -23.20
C TRP A 70 -14.37 -11.27 -22.79
N ILE A 71 -14.67 -11.41 -21.50
CA ILE A 71 -15.63 -12.42 -21.02
C ILE A 71 -17.02 -12.25 -21.65
N TYR A 72 -17.50 -11.01 -21.76
CA TYR A 72 -18.78 -10.72 -22.43
C TYR A 72 -18.77 -11.04 -23.92
N LYS A 73 -17.66 -10.77 -24.61
CA LYS A 73 -17.49 -11.15 -26.01
C LYS A 73 -17.60 -12.67 -26.19
N LEU A 74 -17.03 -13.47 -25.28
CA LEU A 74 -17.13 -14.94 -25.32
C LEU A 74 -18.57 -15.44 -25.17
N GLU A 75 -19.38 -14.73 -24.38
CA GLU A 75 -20.79 -15.04 -24.16
C GLU A 75 -21.64 -14.62 -25.36
N SER A 76 -21.37 -13.45 -25.95
CA SER A 76 -22.14 -12.96 -27.11
C SER A 76 -21.96 -13.82 -28.37
N ILE A 77 -20.80 -14.46 -28.53
CA ILE A 77 -20.52 -15.37 -29.64
C ILE A 77 -20.83 -16.84 -29.31
N ASP A 78 -21.41 -17.11 -28.14
CA ASP A 78 -21.70 -18.45 -27.60
C ASP A 78 -20.53 -19.44 -27.74
N CYS A 79 -19.34 -19.05 -27.25
CA CYS A 79 -18.17 -19.93 -27.33
C CYS A 79 -18.33 -21.14 -26.42
N LYS A 80 -18.72 -22.28 -27.01
CA LYS A 80 -18.89 -23.58 -26.32
C LYS A 80 -17.63 -24.00 -25.55
N CYS A 81 -16.48 -23.72 -26.15
CA CYS A 81 -15.13 -23.92 -25.64
C CYS A 81 -14.88 -23.46 -24.19
N SER A 82 -15.52 -22.34 -23.81
CA SER A 82 -15.22 -21.54 -22.63
C SER A 82 -16.39 -21.58 -21.67
N ASN A 83 -17.45 -22.30 -22.06
CA ASN A 83 -18.61 -22.51 -21.23
C ASN A 83 -18.24 -23.41 -20.06
N SER A 84 -17.92 -22.75 -18.94
CA SER A 84 -17.46 -23.38 -17.72
C SER A 84 -17.87 -22.53 -16.53
N TRP A 85 -17.96 -23.18 -15.36
CA TRP A 85 -18.21 -22.49 -14.10
C TRP A 85 -17.10 -21.45 -13.77
N MET A 86 -15.87 -21.66 -14.25
CA MET A 86 -14.75 -20.74 -14.08
C MET A 86 -15.01 -19.41 -14.78
N ARG A 87 -15.52 -19.44 -16.02
CA ARG A 87 -15.92 -18.23 -16.76
C ARG A 87 -16.98 -17.44 -16.00
N LEU A 88 -17.99 -18.14 -15.47
CA LEU A 88 -19.08 -17.52 -14.71
C LEU A 88 -18.57 -16.87 -13.42
N TYR A 89 -17.69 -17.57 -12.70
CA TYR A 89 -17.05 -17.03 -11.50
C TYR A 89 -16.25 -15.75 -11.80
N ILE A 90 -15.37 -15.78 -12.81
CA ILE A 90 -14.54 -14.63 -13.20
C ILE A 90 -15.43 -13.44 -13.58
N LYS A 91 -16.51 -13.68 -14.33
CA LYS A 91 -17.49 -12.64 -14.71
C LYS A 91 -18.07 -11.92 -13.50
N TYR A 92 -18.59 -12.66 -12.52
CA TYR A 92 -19.21 -12.06 -11.34
C TYR A 92 -18.19 -11.42 -10.41
N TYR A 93 -17.02 -12.02 -10.26
CA TYR A 93 -15.93 -11.41 -9.50
C TYR A 93 -15.51 -10.06 -10.09
N LEU A 94 -15.29 -9.98 -11.42
CA LEU A 94 -14.95 -8.73 -12.10
C LEU A 94 -16.07 -7.68 -11.98
N HIS A 95 -17.34 -8.09 -12.01
CA HIS A 95 -18.49 -7.19 -11.79
C HIS A 95 -18.45 -6.50 -10.42
N VAL A 96 -18.02 -7.22 -9.38
CA VAL A 96 -17.92 -6.67 -8.02
C VAL A 96 -16.61 -5.90 -7.85
N LEU A 97 -15.51 -6.40 -8.41
CA LEU A 97 -14.18 -5.80 -8.28
C LEU A 97 -14.10 -4.42 -8.94
N ILE A 98 -14.66 -4.23 -10.14
CA ILE A 98 -14.53 -2.96 -10.88
C ILE A 98 -15.12 -1.75 -10.11
N PRO A 99 -16.34 -1.82 -9.55
CA PRO A 99 -16.87 -0.76 -8.70
C PRO A 99 -16.01 -0.51 -7.45
N VAL A 100 -15.54 -1.57 -6.77
CA VAL A 100 -14.69 -1.45 -5.57
C VAL A 100 -13.36 -0.78 -5.90
N MET A 101 -12.73 -1.15 -7.02
CA MET A 101 -11.50 -0.53 -7.50
C MET A 101 -11.72 0.94 -7.88
N SER A 102 -12.84 1.25 -8.55
CA SER A 102 -13.22 2.62 -8.91
C SER A 102 -13.39 3.50 -7.66
N ILE A 103 -14.12 3.03 -6.65
CA ILE A 103 -14.29 3.75 -5.38
C ILE A 103 -12.95 3.92 -4.66
N SER A 104 -12.14 2.87 -4.60
CA SER A 104 -10.78 2.93 -4.01
C SER A 104 -9.91 3.97 -4.70
N LEU A 105 -9.97 4.06 -6.03
CA LEU A 105 -9.22 5.04 -6.80
C LEU A 105 -9.68 6.47 -6.49
N LEU A 106 -10.99 6.71 -6.45
CA LEU A 106 -11.56 8.01 -6.07
C LEU A 106 -11.14 8.43 -4.66
N ILE A 107 -11.12 7.51 -3.70
CA ILE A 107 -10.66 7.77 -2.33
C ILE A 107 -9.17 8.14 -2.32
N ASN A 108 -8.33 7.40 -3.05
CA ASN A 108 -6.89 7.73 -3.15
C ASN A 108 -6.67 9.11 -3.76
N ILE A 109 -7.41 9.46 -4.81
CA ILE A 109 -7.36 10.79 -5.45
C ILE A 109 -7.78 11.88 -4.46
N TYR A 110 -8.88 11.68 -3.74
CA TYR A 110 -9.36 12.61 -2.72
C TYR A 110 -8.33 12.81 -1.61
N LEU A 111 -7.74 11.73 -1.09
CA LEU A 111 -6.69 11.79 -0.07
C LEU A 111 -5.46 12.53 -0.57
N PHE A 112 -5.05 12.29 -1.82
CA PHE A 112 -3.90 12.95 -2.44
C PHE A 112 -4.09 14.47 -2.53
N PHE A 113 -5.23 14.94 -3.06
CA PHE A 113 -5.48 16.39 -3.20
C PHE A 113 -5.62 17.13 -1.87
N ASN A 114 -6.09 16.44 -0.81
CA ASN A 114 -6.26 17.04 0.51
C ASN A 114 -5.05 16.83 1.43
N ASN A 115 -3.96 16.22 0.95
CA ASN A 115 -2.79 15.84 1.76
C ASN A 115 -3.16 15.03 3.03
N MET A 116 -4.22 14.23 2.94
CA MET A 116 -4.72 13.39 4.03
C MET A 116 -4.23 11.96 3.89
N THR A 117 -4.30 11.21 4.98
CA THR A 117 -4.03 9.78 5.02
C THR A 117 -5.30 9.00 5.35
N TYR A 118 -5.26 7.69 5.12
CA TYR A 118 -6.33 6.77 5.49
C TYR A 118 -6.70 6.78 6.99
N ARG A 119 -5.82 7.30 7.86
CA ARG A 119 -6.08 7.42 9.29
C ARG A 119 -6.96 8.62 9.64
N ASP A 120 -7.02 9.61 8.75
CA ASP A 120 -7.76 10.85 8.97
C ASP A 120 -9.25 10.68 8.63
N ILE A 121 -9.61 9.62 7.88
CA ILE A 121 -11.00 9.27 7.60
C ILE A 121 -11.54 8.39 8.74
N THR A 122 -12.39 8.98 9.58
CA THR A 122 -12.97 8.32 10.76
C THR A 122 -14.41 7.83 10.57
N SER A 123 -14.99 7.98 9.38
CA SER A 123 -16.40 7.63 9.15
C SER A 123 -16.64 6.12 9.24
N ASP A 124 -17.72 5.72 9.92
CA ASP A 124 -18.12 4.31 10.04
C ASP A 124 -18.39 3.65 8.69
N LEU A 125 -18.93 4.43 7.74
CA LEU A 125 -19.16 3.98 6.37
C LEU A 125 -17.85 3.66 5.66
N PHE A 126 -16.79 4.46 5.84
CA PHE A 126 -15.48 4.16 5.28
C PHE A 126 -14.87 2.91 5.92
N ARG A 127 -15.06 2.71 7.22
CA ARG A 127 -14.63 1.49 7.91
C ARG A 127 -15.33 0.25 7.36
N LEU A 128 -16.65 0.30 7.16
CA LEU A 128 -17.43 -0.79 6.56
C LEU A 128 -16.97 -1.06 5.12
N TYR A 129 -16.81 -0.02 4.32
CA TYR A 129 -16.28 -0.11 2.96
C TYR A 129 -14.90 -0.79 2.93
N ARG A 130 -13.99 -0.41 3.83
CA ARG A 130 -12.65 -0.99 3.93
C ARG A 130 -12.69 -2.48 4.25
N LEU A 131 -13.60 -2.91 5.12
CA LEU A 131 -13.81 -4.34 5.42
C LEU A 131 -14.35 -5.08 4.20
N PHE A 132 -15.34 -4.51 3.51
CA PHE A 132 -15.90 -5.09 2.28
C PHE A 132 -14.86 -5.19 1.17
N ALA A 133 -14.09 -4.12 0.92
CA ALA A 133 -12.99 -4.14 -0.04
C ALA A 133 -11.91 -5.17 0.34
N GLY A 134 -11.63 -5.32 1.64
CA GLY A 134 -10.75 -6.38 2.14
C GLY A 134 -11.25 -7.79 1.81
N LEU A 135 -12.55 -8.05 1.98
CA LEU A 135 -13.18 -9.32 1.62
C LEU A 135 -13.11 -9.58 0.10
N VAL A 136 -13.38 -8.57 -0.72
CA VAL A 136 -13.28 -8.67 -2.18
C VAL A 136 -11.83 -8.98 -2.61
N ASN A 137 -10.85 -8.30 -2.01
CA ASN A 137 -9.44 -8.59 -2.26
C ASN A 137 -9.04 -10.01 -1.84
N PHE A 138 -9.61 -10.52 -0.73
CA PHE A 138 -9.38 -11.90 -0.30
C PHE A 138 -9.92 -12.90 -1.34
N LEU A 139 -11.15 -12.68 -1.83
CA LEU A 139 -11.69 -13.47 -2.95
C LEU A 139 -10.85 -13.32 -4.22
N GLY A 140 -10.15 -12.21 -4.38
CA GLY A 140 -9.19 -11.98 -5.45
C GLY A 140 -8.06 -13.00 -5.53
N PHE A 141 -7.58 -13.53 -4.41
CA PHE A 141 -6.58 -14.62 -4.43
C PHE A 141 -7.11 -15.87 -5.13
N ILE A 142 -8.37 -16.22 -4.83
CA ILE A 142 -9.05 -17.34 -5.46
C ILE A 142 -9.23 -17.05 -6.97
N ASN A 143 -9.62 -15.82 -7.32
CA ASN A 143 -9.78 -15.41 -8.71
C ASN A 143 -8.50 -15.49 -9.54
N ILE A 144 -7.34 -15.14 -8.97
CA ILE A 144 -6.06 -15.26 -9.67
C ILE A 144 -5.81 -16.71 -10.09
N ILE A 145 -6.01 -17.66 -9.17
CA ILE A 145 -5.80 -19.10 -9.44
C ILE A 145 -6.78 -19.59 -10.50
N ILE A 146 -8.07 -19.28 -10.33
CA ILE A 146 -9.12 -19.70 -11.28
C ILE A 146 -8.86 -19.11 -12.67
N SER A 147 -8.44 -17.83 -12.75
CA SER A 147 -8.17 -17.16 -14.02
C SER A 147 -7.00 -17.81 -14.78
N ILE A 148 -5.93 -18.16 -14.07
CA ILE A 148 -4.76 -18.84 -14.68
C ILE A 148 -5.16 -20.23 -15.19
N ILE A 149 -5.85 -21.03 -14.38
CA ILE A 149 -6.29 -22.39 -14.77
C ILE A 149 -7.24 -22.31 -15.97
N PHE A 150 -8.21 -21.40 -15.92
CA PHE A 150 -9.19 -21.21 -16.99
C PHE A 150 -8.51 -20.86 -18.32
N ILE A 151 -7.60 -19.88 -18.33
CA ILE A 151 -6.92 -19.45 -19.55
C ILE A 151 -5.96 -20.54 -20.07
N ASN A 152 -5.25 -21.24 -19.18
CA ASN A 152 -4.39 -22.35 -19.58
C ASN A 152 -5.19 -23.48 -20.24
N LYS A 153 -6.35 -23.83 -19.68
CA LYS A 153 -7.25 -24.81 -20.28
C LYS A 153 -7.71 -24.38 -21.68
N LEU A 154 -8.01 -23.09 -21.88
CA LEU A 154 -8.40 -22.56 -23.19
C LEU A 154 -7.25 -22.61 -24.21
N LYS A 155 -6.01 -22.41 -23.76
CA LYS A 155 -4.80 -22.53 -24.58
C LYS A 155 -4.50 -23.98 -24.94
N GLU A 156 -4.64 -24.90 -24.01
CA GLU A 156 -4.38 -26.33 -24.20
C GLU A 156 -5.29 -26.95 -25.27
N ILE A 157 -6.56 -26.54 -25.31
CA ILE A 157 -7.53 -27.00 -26.31
C ILE A 157 -7.51 -26.20 -27.62
N ASN A 158 -6.56 -25.26 -27.78
CA ASN A 158 -6.44 -24.35 -28.93
C ASN A 158 -7.76 -23.70 -29.33
N CYS A 159 -8.43 -23.05 -28.37
CA CYS A 159 -9.69 -22.41 -28.68
C CYS A 159 -9.52 -21.10 -29.48
N GLU A 160 -9.82 -21.16 -30.77
CA GLU A 160 -9.76 -20.04 -31.72
C GLU A 160 -10.72 -18.88 -31.38
N CYS A 161 -11.98 -19.19 -31.07
CA CYS A 161 -12.99 -18.17 -30.73
C CYS A 161 -12.70 -17.42 -29.41
N SER A 162 -11.78 -17.94 -28.59
CA SER A 162 -11.29 -17.25 -27.39
C SER A 162 -10.03 -16.42 -27.64
N GLU A 163 -9.43 -16.52 -28.83
CA GLU A 163 -8.20 -15.83 -29.16
C GLU A 163 -8.42 -14.32 -29.24
N ASP A 164 -7.84 -13.62 -28.27
CA ASP A 164 -7.97 -12.17 -28.14
C ASP A 164 -6.74 -11.66 -27.36
N ILE A 165 -6.22 -10.50 -27.76
CA ILE A 165 -5.13 -9.83 -27.04
C ILE A 165 -5.49 -9.56 -25.58
N LYS A 166 -6.77 -9.30 -25.29
CA LYS A 166 -7.27 -9.06 -23.93
C LYS A 166 -7.05 -10.26 -23.01
N ARG A 167 -7.17 -11.49 -23.55
CA ARG A 167 -6.90 -12.74 -22.83
C ARG A 167 -5.44 -12.81 -22.39
N GLU A 168 -4.51 -12.52 -23.31
CA GLU A 168 -3.07 -12.58 -23.03
C GLU A 168 -2.64 -11.52 -22.02
N VAL A 169 -3.15 -10.29 -22.14
CA VAL A 169 -2.88 -9.22 -21.16
C VAL A 169 -3.39 -9.61 -19.78
N TYR A 170 -4.62 -10.14 -19.69
CA TYR A 170 -5.18 -10.57 -18.41
C TYR A 170 -4.44 -11.77 -17.81
N PHE A 171 -3.98 -12.69 -18.65
CA PHE A 171 -3.15 -13.83 -18.23
C PHE A 171 -1.83 -13.39 -17.61
N ILE A 172 -1.08 -12.54 -18.33
CA ILE A 172 0.21 -12.01 -17.87
C ILE A 172 0.01 -11.21 -16.57
N TYR A 173 -1.02 -10.37 -16.51
CA TYR A 173 -1.38 -9.62 -15.31
C TYR A 173 -1.57 -10.54 -14.08
N ASN A 174 -2.34 -11.62 -14.22
CA ASN A 174 -2.57 -12.55 -13.12
C ASN A 174 -1.30 -13.33 -12.72
N ILE A 175 -0.42 -13.68 -13.67
CA ILE A 175 0.88 -14.31 -13.37
C ILE A 175 1.79 -13.37 -12.59
N ILE A 176 1.90 -12.11 -13.01
CA ILE A 176 2.69 -11.10 -12.30
C ILE A 176 2.15 -10.94 -10.87
N LEU A 177 0.83 -10.84 -10.72
CA LEU A 177 0.19 -10.68 -9.42
C LEU A 177 0.43 -11.91 -8.52
N ALA A 178 0.29 -13.13 -9.05
CA ALA A 178 0.61 -14.37 -8.33
C ALA A 178 2.08 -14.40 -7.88
N SER A 179 2.99 -13.94 -8.73
CA SER A 179 4.43 -13.91 -8.43
C SER A 179 4.76 -12.94 -7.29
N ILE A 180 4.15 -11.74 -7.31
CA ILE A 180 4.28 -10.75 -6.24
C ILE A 180 3.72 -11.29 -4.92
N ILE A 181 2.55 -11.92 -4.95
CA ILE A 181 1.92 -12.50 -3.75
C ILE A 181 2.79 -13.62 -3.18
N SER A 182 3.31 -14.51 -4.02
CA SER A 182 4.22 -15.58 -3.61
C SER A 182 5.47 -15.02 -2.91
N LEU A 183 6.04 -13.95 -3.46
CA LEU A 183 7.20 -13.27 -2.87
C LEU A 183 6.86 -12.63 -1.51
N ILE A 184 5.69 -12.00 -1.39
CA ILE A 184 5.22 -11.42 -0.12
C ILE A 184 5.05 -12.50 0.95
N ILE A 185 4.45 -13.65 0.59
CA ILE A 185 4.28 -14.78 1.49
C ILE A 185 5.64 -15.32 1.94
N LEU A 186 6.60 -15.45 1.03
CA LEU A 186 7.96 -15.90 1.35
C LEU A 186 8.63 -14.97 2.38
N PHE A 187 8.59 -13.65 2.16
CA PHE A 187 9.14 -12.69 3.11
C PHE A 187 8.41 -12.69 4.45
N ALA A 188 7.09 -12.84 4.43
CA ALA A 188 6.31 -12.98 5.66
C ALA A 188 6.76 -14.20 6.46
N LEU A 189 6.94 -15.36 5.82
CA LEU A 189 7.43 -16.58 6.48
C LEU A 189 8.83 -16.41 7.07
N MET A 190 9.74 -15.72 6.37
CA MET A 190 11.09 -15.43 6.88
C MET A 190 11.10 -14.48 8.09
N SER A 191 10.09 -13.61 8.22
CA SER A 191 9.99 -12.67 9.35
C SER A 191 9.49 -13.32 10.65
N ILE A 192 8.81 -14.47 10.56
CA ILE A 192 8.21 -15.16 11.72
C ILE A 192 9.27 -15.62 12.73
N PRO A 193 10.36 -16.32 12.34
CA PRO A 193 11.40 -16.73 13.29
C PRO A 193 12.07 -15.54 13.99
N LEU A 194 12.29 -14.44 13.27
CA LEU A 194 12.88 -13.23 13.83
C LEU A 194 11.97 -12.60 14.88
N ALA A 195 10.66 -12.49 14.59
CA ALA A 195 9.67 -12.00 15.55
C ALA A 195 9.51 -12.93 16.76
N LEU A 196 9.63 -14.25 16.58
CA LEU A 196 9.64 -15.22 17.69
C LEU A 196 10.89 -15.10 18.56
N SER A 197 12.05 -14.79 17.97
CA SER A 197 13.30 -14.65 18.70
C SER A 197 13.39 -13.38 19.54
N THR A 198 12.70 -12.30 19.15
CA THR A 198 12.63 -11.04 19.91
C THR A 198 11.53 -11.03 20.97
N ALA A 199 10.59 -11.98 20.91
CA ALA A 199 9.52 -12.14 21.90
C ALA A 199 9.89 -13.05 23.08
N ARG A 200 11.02 -13.77 23.01
CA ARG A 200 11.65 -14.49 24.13
C ARG A 200 12.65 -13.60 24.85
#